data_AF-A0A164YZ27-F1
#
_entry.id   AF-A0A164YZ27-F1
#
_cell.length_a   1.000
_cell.length_b   1.000
_cell.length_c   1.000
_cell.angle_alpha   90.00
_cell.angle_beta   90.00
_cell.angle_gamma   90.00
#
_symmetry.space_group_name_H-M   'P 1'
#
loop_
_entity.id
_entity.type
_entity.pdbx_description
1 polymer ?
#
loop_
_entity_poly.entity_id
_entity_poly.type
_entity_poly.pdbx_seq_one_letter_code
_entity_poly.pdbx_strand_id
1 'polypeptide(L)'
;MAGDPFEKVSAEEVSRFINTGRANRNLKQLIDSSGWTRAELQAGLQKSYQVSLVSINRFLRSGTGEKFLSFVTSGYTPLSANTNPSQALRSAIIEDASDGFISALGIMEALPVDFSVSGNLSICARQVQVSPQQRTSTLSFYLFLPACLHASQNVR
;
A
#
# COMPACT_ATOMS: atom_id res chain seq x y z
N MET A 1 -21.24 -9.77 -15.72
CA MET A 1 -19.90 -9.72 -15.09
C MET A 1 -20.03 -8.81 -13.90
N ALA A 2 -20.31 -9.36 -12.72
CA ALA A 2 -20.45 -8.57 -11.51
C ALA A 2 -19.06 -8.18 -11.05
N GLY A 3 -18.71 -6.90 -11.18
CA GLY A 3 -17.50 -6.36 -10.53
C GLY A 3 -17.68 -6.47 -9.03
N ASP A 4 -16.62 -6.87 -8.33
CA ASP A 4 -16.59 -6.94 -6.87
C ASP A 4 -17.08 -5.62 -6.26
N PRO A 5 -18.01 -5.64 -5.29
CA PRO A 5 -18.47 -4.42 -4.63
C PRO A 5 -17.32 -3.86 -3.80
N PHE A 6 -16.67 -2.79 -4.30
CA PHE A 6 -15.74 -1.88 -3.64
C PHE A 6 -15.42 -2.25 -2.17
N GLU A 7 -14.48 -3.17 -1.94
CA GLU A 7 -14.30 -3.74 -0.61
C GLU A 7 -13.08 -3.12 0.08
N LYS A 8 -13.38 -2.26 1.07
CA LYS A 8 -12.43 -1.56 1.94
C LYS A 8 -11.40 -2.53 2.53
N VAL A 9 -10.12 -2.21 2.39
CA VAL A 9 -9.06 -2.85 3.19
C VAL A 9 -8.88 -2.05 4.47
N SER A 10 -9.46 -2.52 5.58
CA SER A 10 -9.38 -1.86 6.87
C SER A 10 -8.01 -2.07 7.53
N ALA A 11 -7.38 -0.99 7.99
CA ALA A 11 -6.16 -1.04 8.80
C ALA A 11 -6.36 -1.92 10.05
N GLU A 12 -7.51 -1.80 10.72
CA GLU A 12 -7.83 -2.61 11.90
C GLU A 12 -7.88 -4.12 11.59
N GLU A 13 -8.47 -4.49 10.45
CA GLU A 13 -8.56 -5.90 10.04
C GLU A 13 -7.18 -6.46 9.65
N VAL A 14 -6.37 -5.66 8.95
CA VAL A 14 -4.99 -6.02 8.62
C VAL A 14 -4.15 -6.15 9.89
N SER A 15 -4.27 -5.22 10.83
CA SER A 15 -3.61 -5.27 12.14
C SER A 15 -4.01 -6.52 12.91
N ARG A 16 -5.31 -6.85 12.97
CA ARG A 16 -5.80 -8.08 13.61
C ARG A 16 -5.24 -9.33 12.94
N PHE A 17 -5.16 -9.34 11.61
CA PHE A 17 -4.57 -10.44 10.85
C PHE A 17 -3.08 -10.61 11.13
N ILE A 18 -2.30 -9.52 11.15
CA ILE A 18 -0.88 -9.56 11.49
C ILE A 18 -0.69 -10.15 12.90
N ASN A 19 -1.45 -9.65 13.88
CA ASN A 19 -1.27 -10.00 15.29
C ASN A 19 -1.83 -11.38 15.69
N THR A 20 -2.89 -11.86 15.02
CA THR A 20 -3.63 -13.06 15.45
C THR A 20 -3.79 -14.14 14.37
N GLY A 21 -3.46 -13.83 13.12
CA GLY A 21 -3.72 -14.69 11.95
C GLY A 21 -5.19 -14.75 11.51
N ARG A 22 -6.10 -14.13 12.27
CA ARG A 22 -7.54 -14.11 11.97
C ARG A 22 -7.85 -13.02 10.97
N ALA A 23 -8.64 -13.37 9.95
CA ALA A 23 -9.13 -12.43 8.94
C ALA A 23 -10.65 -12.58 8.86
N ASN A 24 -11.36 -11.46 8.69
CA ASN A 24 -12.77 -11.48 8.34
C ASN A 24 -12.98 -12.06 6.92
N ARG A 25 -14.23 -12.17 6.48
CA ARG A 25 -14.57 -12.73 5.15
C ARG A 25 -13.85 -12.01 4.02
N ASN A 26 -13.83 -10.68 4.07
CA ASN A 26 -13.32 -9.81 3.01
C ASN A 26 -11.80 -9.93 2.89
N LEU A 27 -11.08 -9.78 4.01
CA LEU A 27 -9.64 -9.95 4.04
C LEU A 27 -9.24 -11.38 3.68
N LYS A 28 -10.05 -12.38 4.04
CA LYS A 28 -9.83 -13.77 3.58
C LYS A 28 -9.90 -13.87 2.05
N GLN A 29 -10.91 -13.28 1.41
CA GLN A 29 -11.01 -13.25 -0.06
C GLN A 29 -9.82 -12.55 -0.72
N LEU A 30 -9.34 -11.44 -0.13
CA LEU A 30 -8.13 -10.76 -0.61
C LEU A 30 -6.87 -11.61 -0.46
N ILE A 31 -6.73 -12.32 0.66
CA ILE A 31 -5.62 -13.24 0.89
C ILE A 31 -5.67 -14.39 -0.14
N ASP A 32 -6.81 -15.05 -0.26
CA ASP A 32 -6.99 -16.24 -1.12
C ASP A 32 -6.80 -15.87 -2.61
N SER A 33 -7.15 -14.65 -3.00
CA SER A 33 -6.94 -14.14 -4.37
C SER A 33 -5.57 -13.49 -4.61
N SER A 34 -4.73 -13.33 -3.59
CA SER A 34 -3.44 -12.63 -3.70
C SER A 34 -2.31 -13.45 -4.33
N GLY A 35 -2.41 -14.78 -4.29
CA GLY A 35 -1.31 -15.68 -4.66
C GLY A 35 -0.17 -15.74 -3.63
N TRP A 36 -0.32 -15.12 -2.46
CA TRP A 36 0.60 -15.27 -1.33
C TRP A 36 0.06 -16.25 -0.30
N THR A 37 0.96 -16.88 0.45
CA THR A 37 0.58 -17.60 1.66
C THR A 37 0.22 -16.62 2.78
N ARG A 38 -0.58 -17.08 3.75
CA ARG A 38 -0.91 -16.28 4.95
C ARG A 38 0.34 -15.85 5.71
N ALA A 39 1.31 -16.75 5.84
CA ALA A 39 2.56 -16.50 6.55
C ALA A 39 3.41 -15.42 5.86
N GLU A 40 3.54 -15.47 4.52
CA GLU A 40 4.25 -14.43 3.76
C GLU A 40 3.58 -13.06 3.90
N LEU A 41 2.24 -13.02 3.86
CA LEU A 41 1.50 -11.77 4.03
C LEU A 41 1.65 -11.20 5.43
N GLN A 42 1.54 -12.03 6.48
CA GLN A 42 1.77 -11.58 7.85
C GLN A 42 3.18 -11.03 8.03
N ALA A 43 4.18 -11.80 7.61
CA ALA A 43 5.59 -11.41 7.74
C ALA A 43 5.91 -10.14 6.91
N GLY A 44 5.33 -10.01 5.72
CA GLY A 44 5.54 -8.88 4.83
C GLY A 44 4.86 -7.60 5.30
N LEU A 45 3.58 -7.68 5.67
CA LEU A 45 2.78 -6.53 6.12
C LEU A 45 3.22 -6.00 7.49
N GLN A 46 3.86 -6.84 8.32
CA GLN A 46 4.46 -6.43 9.59
C GLN A 46 5.77 -5.64 9.43
N LYS A 47 6.41 -5.66 8.25
CA LYS A 47 7.70 -4.99 8.08
C LYS A 47 7.59 -3.48 8.20
N SER A 48 8.54 -2.91 8.91
CA SER A 48 8.80 -1.48 8.98
C SER A 48 10.20 -1.17 8.45
N TYR A 49 10.36 -0.01 7.83
CA TYR A 49 11.61 0.43 7.22
C TYR A 49 12.00 1.78 7.76
N GLN A 50 13.28 1.93 8.15
CA GLN A 50 13.79 3.23 8.56
C GLN A 50 13.88 4.18 7.34
N VAL A 51 13.40 5.41 7.52
CA VAL A 51 13.38 6.43 6.47
C VAL A 51 13.76 7.81 7.01
N SER A 52 14.27 8.67 6.13
CA SER A 52 14.40 10.10 6.42
C SER A 52 13.17 10.85 5.91
N LEU A 53 12.41 11.49 6.82
CA LEU A 53 11.26 12.32 6.47
C LEU A 53 11.64 13.39 5.42
N VAL A 54 12.80 14.02 5.57
CA VAL A 54 13.29 15.03 4.61
C VAL A 54 13.50 14.43 3.23
N SER A 55 14.11 13.24 3.15
CA SER A 55 14.36 12.56 1.87
C SER A 55 13.07 12.09 1.22
N ILE A 56 12.14 11.52 1.99
CA ILE A 56 10.82 11.08 1.50
C ILE A 56 10.03 12.29 0.98
N ASN A 57 9.93 13.37 1.76
CA ASN A 57 9.21 14.57 1.35
C ASN A 57 9.81 15.18 0.07
N ARG A 58 11.15 15.23 -0.03
CA ARG A 58 11.85 15.69 -1.25
C ARG A 58 11.51 14.79 -2.44
N PHE A 59 11.57 13.48 -2.28
CA PHE A 59 11.23 12.52 -3.33
C PHE A 59 9.80 12.71 -3.81
N LEU A 60 8.81 12.71 -2.90
CA LEU A 60 7.39 12.79 -3.22
C LEU A 60 6.98 14.10 -3.92
N ARG A 61 7.77 15.17 -3.74
CA ARG A 61 7.61 16.47 -4.41
C ARG A 61 8.42 16.62 -5.70
N SER A 62 9.28 15.65 -6.02
CA SER A 62 10.01 15.62 -7.28
C SER A 62 9.11 15.13 -8.42
N GLY A 63 9.47 15.44 -9.67
CA GLY A 63 8.74 14.90 -10.84
C GLY A 63 8.76 13.37 -10.92
N THR A 64 9.79 12.71 -10.38
CA THR A 64 9.83 11.24 -10.27
C THR A 64 8.85 10.74 -9.22
N GLY A 65 8.75 11.41 -8.07
CA GLY A 65 7.79 11.10 -7.02
C GLY A 65 6.33 11.30 -7.45
N GLU A 66 6.05 12.33 -8.25
CA GLU A 66 4.72 12.54 -8.84
C GLU A 66 4.32 11.42 -9.80
N LYS A 67 5.26 10.98 -10.66
CA LYS A 67 5.05 9.82 -11.53
C LYS A 67 4.88 8.53 -10.74
N PHE A 68 5.64 8.35 -9.67
CA PHE A 68 5.50 7.23 -8.75
C PHE A 68 4.09 7.21 -8.13
N LEU A 69 3.65 8.32 -7.53
CA LEU A 69 2.34 8.43 -6.91
C LEU A 69 1.23 8.14 -7.92
N SER A 70 1.28 8.79 -9.09
CA SER A 70 0.32 8.56 -10.18
C SER A 70 0.28 7.08 -10.60
N PHE A 71 1.43 6.42 -10.70
CA PHE A 71 1.51 5.00 -11.03
C PHE A 71 0.87 4.12 -9.94
N VAL A 72 1.30 4.28 -8.68
CA VAL A 72 0.82 3.42 -7.58
C VAL A 72 -0.65 3.70 -7.26
N THR A 73 -1.16 4.90 -7.53
CA THR A 73 -2.58 5.22 -7.35
C THR A 73 -3.45 5.02 -8.58
N SER A 74 -2.92 4.47 -9.68
CA SER A 74 -3.70 4.27 -10.91
C SER A 74 -4.88 3.31 -10.77
N GLY A 75 -4.79 2.34 -9.84
CA GLY A 75 -5.88 1.47 -9.42
C GLY A 75 -6.39 1.73 -8.00
N TYR A 76 -6.05 2.89 -7.42
CA TYR A 76 -6.33 3.24 -6.03
C TYR A 76 -7.35 4.37 -5.98
N THR A 77 -8.58 4.07 -5.57
CA THR A 77 -9.71 4.99 -5.68
C THR A 77 -10.27 5.32 -4.30
N PRO A 78 -10.25 6.59 -3.87
CA PRO A 78 -10.87 7.00 -2.61
C PRO A 78 -12.38 6.83 -2.70
N LEU A 79 -13.01 6.44 -1.59
CA LEU A 79 -14.48 6.35 -1.54
C LEU A 79 -15.15 7.74 -1.54
N SER A 80 -14.40 8.80 -1.25
CA SER A 80 -14.85 10.20 -1.37
C SER A 80 -14.49 10.78 -2.74
N ALA A 81 -15.50 11.18 -3.52
CA ALA A 81 -15.34 11.69 -4.89
C ALA A 81 -14.49 12.96 -5.03
N ASN A 82 -14.30 13.72 -3.94
CA ASN A 82 -13.54 14.97 -3.94
C ASN A 82 -12.07 14.80 -3.52
N THR A 83 -11.62 13.57 -3.29
CA THR A 83 -10.26 13.30 -2.82
C THR A 83 -9.35 12.92 -3.98
N ASN A 84 -8.22 13.62 -4.14
CA ASN A 84 -7.19 13.20 -5.09
C ASN A 84 -6.38 12.03 -4.51
N PRO A 85 -6.35 10.85 -5.16
CA PRO A 85 -5.68 9.66 -4.61
C PRO A 85 -4.19 9.88 -4.32
N SER A 86 -3.47 10.54 -5.23
CA SER A 86 -2.05 10.82 -5.09
C SER A 86 -1.76 11.75 -3.92
N GLN A 87 -2.59 12.78 -3.70
CA GLN A 87 -2.42 13.70 -2.58
C GLN A 87 -2.74 13.03 -1.23
N ALA A 88 -3.79 12.23 -1.17
CA ALA A 88 -4.14 11.49 0.04
C ALA A 88 -3.05 10.48 0.40
N LEU A 89 -2.57 9.69 -0.57
CA LEU A 89 -1.48 8.74 -0.33
C LEU A 89 -0.18 9.45 0.05
N ARG A 90 0.15 10.56 -0.62
CA ARG A 90 1.32 11.39 -0.26
C ARG A 90 1.23 11.85 1.19
N SER A 91 0.07 12.32 1.63
CA SER A 91 -0.13 12.82 2.99
C SER A 91 0.03 11.70 4.02
N ALA A 92 -0.57 10.53 3.75
CA ALA A 92 -0.44 9.36 4.61
C ALA A 92 1.01 8.86 4.72
N ILE A 93 1.77 8.87 3.62
CA ILE A 93 3.19 8.50 3.63
C ILE A 93 4.02 9.49 4.48
N ILE A 94 3.75 10.79 4.36
CA ILE A 94 4.49 11.82 5.13
C ILE A 94 4.16 11.71 6.62
N GLU A 95 2.91 11.45 6.96
CA GLU A 95 2.45 11.27 8.33
C GLU A 95 3.09 10.02 8.97
N ASP A 96 3.04 8.87 8.29
CA ASP A 96 3.66 7.63 8.77
C ASP A 96 5.19 7.79 8.92
N ALA A 97 5.85 8.45 7.97
CA ALA A 97 7.30 8.70 8.00
C ALA A 97 7.77 9.68 9.09
N SER A 98 6.87 10.28 9.86
CA SER A 98 7.19 11.36 10.81
C SER A 98 8.06 10.90 11.99
N ASP A 99 7.95 9.64 12.39
CA ASP A 99 8.76 9.02 13.45
C ASP A 99 10.09 8.42 12.95
N GLY A 100 10.38 8.55 11.65
CA GLY A 100 11.55 7.99 11.01
C GLY A 100 11.38 6.54 10.53
N PHE A 101 10.16 5.99 10.57
CA PHE A 101 9.84 4.67 10.08
C PHE A 101 8.67 4.71 9.09
N ILE A 102 8.56 3.68 8.25
CA ILE A 102 7.41 3.55 7.35
C ILE A 102 6.98 2.09 7.26
N SER A 103 5.68 1.86 7.31
CA SER A 103 5.09 0.53 7.35
C SER A 103 3.79 0.46 6.55
N ALA A 104 3.36 -0.75 6.19
CA ALA A 104 2.10 -0.91 5.47
C ALA A 104 0.92 -0.45 6.34
N LEU A 105 0.92 -0.85 7.62
CA LEU A 105 -0.15 -0.53 8.56
C LEU A 105 -0.21 0.96 8.88
N GLY A 106 0.92 1.60 9.17
CA GLY A 106 0.95 3.02 9.51
C GLY A 106 0.53 3.92 8.34
N ILE A 107 0.94 3.60 7.10
CA ILE A 107 0.38 4.27 5.91
C ILE A 107 -1.14 4.09 5.84
N MET A 108 -1.65 2.88 6.08
CA MET A 108 -3.11 2.63 6.03
C MET A 108 -3.87 3.42 7.10
N GLU A 109 -3.33 3.51 8.31
CA GLU A 109 -3.92 4.26 9.43
C GLU A 109 -3.90 5.78 9.19
N ALA A 110 -2.88 6.28 8.49
CA ALA A 110 -2.74 7.69 8.15
C ALA A 110 -3.56 8.13 6.91
N LEU A 111 -4.28 7.22 6.25
CA LEU A 111 -5.14 7.59 5.12
C LEU A 111 -6.31 8.47 5.59
N PRO A 112 -6.55 9.62 4.95
CA PRO A 112 -7.61 10.53 5.37
C PRO A 112 -9.03 10.01 5.07
N VAL A 113 -9.15 9.04 4.17
CA VAL A 113 -10.40 8.38 3.77
C VAL A 113 -10.13 6.93 3.46
N ASP A 114 -11.18 6.11 3.47
CA ASP A 114 -11.10 4.74 2.98
C ASP A 114 -10.86 4.71 1.47
N PHE A 115 -10.11 3.70 1.02
CA PHE A 115 -9.82 3.46 -0.38
C PHE A 115 -10.33 2.10 -0.81
N SER A 116 -10.86 2.08 -2.03
CA SER A 116 -11.06 0.87 -2.80
C SER A 116 -9.90 0.69 -3.77
N VAL A 117 -9.59 -0.56 -4.02
CA VAL A 117 -8.51 -0.95 -4.90
C VAL A 117 -9.13 -1.71 -6.07
N SER A 118 -9.08 -1.13 -7.27
CA SER A 118 -9.72 -1.68 -8.48
C SER A 118 -8.90 -1.32 -9.73
N GLY A 119 -8.83 -2.24 -10.71
CA GLY A 119 -8.23 -1.96 -12.02
C GLY A 119 -6.74 -2.35 -12.15
N ASN A 120 -5.95 -1.53 -12.84
CA ASN A 120 -4.56 -1.79 -13.27
C ASN A 120 -3.54 -1.62 -12.12
N LEU A 121 -3.72 -2.33 -11.00
CA LEU A 121 -2.68 -2.35 -9.97
C LEU A 121 -1.45 -3.10 -10.44
N SER A 122 -0.31 -2.58 -10.03
CA SER A 122 0.96 -3.27 -10.16
C SER A 122 1.86 -2.82 -9.02
N ILE A 123 2.61 -3.75 -8.44
CA ILE A 123 3.61 -3.41 -7.43
C ILE A 123 4.63 -2.41 -7.98
N CYS A 124 5.08 -1.50 -7.12
CA CYS A 124 6.15 -0.56 -7.45
C CYS A 124 7.52 -1.23 -7.67
N ALA A 125 7.71 -2.46 -7.19
CA ALA A 125 8.95 -3.22 -7.30
C ALA A 125 9.00 -4.09 -8.57
N ARG A 126 9.07 -3.45 -9.75
CA ARG A 126 8.99 -4.14 -11.06
C ARG A 126 10.11 -5.17 -11.31
N GLN A 127 11.25 -5.01 -10.66
CA GLN A 127 12.39 -5.92 -10.74
C GLN A 127 12.20 -7.22 -9.96
N VAL A 128 11.21 -7.27 -9.04
CA VAL A 128 10.97 -8.46 -8.22
C VAL A 128 10.17 -9.48 -9.03
N GLN A 129 10.67 -10.71 -9.06
CA GLN A 129 9.95 -11.83 -9.66
C GLN A 129 8.83 -12.27 -8.71
N VAL A 130 7.59 -12.06 -9.17
CA VAL A 130 6.36 -12.48 -8.51
C VAL A 130 5.42 -13.03 -9.58
N SER A 131 4.46 -13.84 -9.17
CA SER A 131 3.42 -14.31 -10.09
C SER A 131 2.57 -13.13 -10.61
N PRO A 132 1.89 -13.27 -11.76
CA PRO A 132 0.96 -12.24 -12.24
C PRO A 132 -0.11 -11.87 -11.21
N GLN A 133 -0.61 -12.87 -10.47
CA GLN A 133 -1.62 -12.69 -9.43
C GLN A 133 -1.09 -11.90 -8.23
N GLN A 134 0.13 -12.23 -7.78
CA GLN A 134 0.83 -11.44 -6.75
C GLN A 134 1.09 -10.02 -7.25
N ARG A 135 1.45 -9.81 -8.50
CA ARG A 135 1.78 -8.48 -9.03
C ARG A 135 0.62 -7.49 -8.95
N THR A 136 -0.62 -7.95 -9.14
CA THR A 136 -1.81 -7.11 -9.24
C THR A 136 -2.69 -7.14 -7.98
N SER A 137 -2.31 -7.91 -6.95
CA SER A 137 -3.07 -7.99 -5.70
C SER A 137 -2.99 -6.70 -4.88
N THR A 138 -4.13 -6.33 -4.27
CA THR A 138 -4.23 -5.25 -3.28
C THR A 138 -3.27 -5.42 -2.11
N LEU A 139 -3.11 -6.66 -1.61
CA LEU A 139 -2.21 -6.89 -0.47
C LEU A 139 -0.75 -6.72 -0.89
N SER A 140 -0.40 -7.03 -2.14
CA SER A 140 0.94 -6.77 -2.67
C SER A 140 1.24 -5.27 -2.80
N PHE A 141 0.23 -4.46 -3.16
CA PHE A 141 0.40 -3.01 -3.16
C PHE A 141 0.88 -2.52 -1.78
N TYR A 142 0.17 -2.88 -0.70
CA TYR A 142 0.55 -2.47 0.65
C TYR A 142 1.85 -3.13 1.12
N LEU A 143 2.09 -4.39 0.75
CA LEU A 143 3.31 -5.12 1.12
C LEU A 143 4.58 -4.49 0.53
N PHE A 144 4.54 -4.00 -0.71
CA PHE A 144 5.72 -3.46 -1.38
C PHE A 144 5.88 -1.94 -1.25
N LEU A 145 4.80 -1.20 -0.96
CA LEU A 145 4.82 0.26 -0.92
C LEU A 145 5.90 0.82 0.05
N PRO A 146 6.00 0.36 1.32
CA PRO A 146 7.03 0.85 2.24
C PRO A 146 8.46 0.58 1.74
N ALA A 147 8.71 -0.60 1.16
CA ALA A 147 10.03 -0.98 0.64
C ALA A 147 10.44 -0.10 -0.55
N CYS A 148 9.50 0.22 -1.46
CA CYS A 148 9.76 1.12 -2.58
C CYS A 148 10.08 2.54 -2.11
N LEU A 149 9.37 3.02 -1.08
CA LEU A 149 9.63 4.33 -0.49
C LEU A 149 11.00 4.36 0.20
N HIS A 150 11.33 3.33 0.96
CA HIS A 150 12.66 3.15 1.53
C HIS A 150 13.76 3.12 0.45
N ALA A 151 13.54 2.49 -0.71
CA ALA A 151 14.51 2.49 -1.80
C ALA A 151 14.62 3.87 -2.47
N SER A 152 13.52 4.60 -2.61
CA SER A 152 13.46 5.91 -3.27
C SER A 152 14.28 7.00 -2.57
N GLN A 153 14.51 6.87 -1.26
CA GLN A 153 15.26 7.86 -0.49
C GLN A 153 16.76 7.94 -0.83
N ASN A 154 17.27 6.95 -1.57
CA ASN A 154 18.67 6.87 -2.01
C ASN A 154 18.87 7.31 -3.47
N VAL A 155 17.79 7.69 -4.17
CA VAL A 155 17.86 8.18 -5.54
C VAL A 155 18.36 9.63 -5.50
N ARG A 156 19.55 9.86 -6.04
CA ARG A 156 20.19 11.18 -6.15
C ARG A 156 19.67 11.97 -7.33
#